data_AF-A0A7W6AM12-F1
#
_entry.id   AF-A0A7W6AM12-F1
#
_cell.length_a   1.000
_cell.length_b   1.000
_cell.length_c   1.000
_cell.angle_alpha   90.00
_cell.angle_beta   90.00
_cell.angle_gamma   90.00
#
_symmetry.space_group_name_H-M   'P 1'
#
loop_
_entity.id
_entity.type
_entity.pdbx_description
1 polymer ?
#
loop_
_entity_poly.entity_id
_entity_poly.type
_entity_poly.pdbx_seq_one_letter_code
_entity_poly.pdbx_strand_id
1 'polypeptide(L)'
;MIGRERLINRRASITIEFQHDNIDYTAGFSRFADGRLAEVFLNGGKLDSQADVLARDSAIAASLALQSGCAADDLRAALTRTAAGGPAGALSVALDRIAEIPA
;
A
#
# COMPACT_ATOMS: atom_id res chain seq x y z
N MET A 1 16.82 -2.71 19.70
CA MET A 1 15.57 -2.21 19.12
C MET A 1 15.88 -1.87 17.67
N ILE A 2 15.35 -2.62 16.70
CA ILE A 2 15.57 -2.32 15.27
C ILE A 2 14.66 -1.13 14.95
N GLY A 3 15.24 0.03 14.69
CA GLY A 3 14.50 1.23 14.31
C GLY A 3 13.97 1.13 12.88
N ARG A 4 12.96 1.95 12.55
CA ARG A 4 12.44 2.06 11.17
C ARG A 4 13.53 2.57 10.22
N GLU A 5 13.68 1.93 9.07
CA GLU A 5 14.44 2.46 7.94
C GLU A 5 13.75 3.72 7.42
N ARG A 6 14.38 4.87 7.64
CA ARG A 6 13.79 6.16 7.25
C ARG A 6 14.12 6.48 5.81
N LEU A 7 13.11 6.95 5.08
CA LEU A 7 13.28 7.50 3.76
C LEU A 7 13.91 8.90 3.81
N ILE A 8 14.66 9.24 2.76
CA ILE A 8 15.14 10.60 2.55
C ILE A 8 13.96 11.57 2.39
N ASN A 9 14.18 12.82 2.81
CA ASN A 9 13.25 13.90 2.52
C ASN A 9 13.23 14.17 1.02
N ARG A 10 12.04 14.50 0.47
CA ARG A 10 11.82 14.78 -0.96
C ARG A 10 12.25 13.61 -1.86
N ARG A 11 11.45 12.54 -1.81
CA ARG A 11 11.61 11.32 -2.60
C ARG A 11 10.64 11.27 -3.78
N ALA A 12 11.00 10.51 -4.81
CA ALA A 12 10.08 10.20 -5.88
C ALA A 12 8.92 9.34 -5.35
N SER A 13 7.71 9.69 -5.74
CA SER A 13 6.49 8.96 -5.43
C SER A 13 5.71 8.76 -6.73
N ILE A 14 5.22 7.55 -6.95
CA ILE A 14 4.35 7.21 -8.08
C ILE A 14 2.93 7.14 -7.55
N THR A 15 1.99 7.72 -8.29
CA THR A 15 0.56 7.67 -7.99
C THR A 15 -0.14 6.82 -9.02
N ILE A 16 -1.00 5.92 -8.56
CA ILE A 16 -1.90 5.12 -9.39
C ILE A 16 -3.33 5.27 -8.90
N GLU A 17 -4.26 5.08 -9.82
CA GLU A 17 -5.70 5.08 -9.55
C GLU A 17 -6.26 3.71 -9.91
N PHE A 18 -7.20 3.22 -9.11
CA PHE A 18 -7.90 1.97 -9.38
C PHE A 18 -9.27 1.97 -8.70
N GLN A 19 -10.14 1.07 -9.16
CA GLN A 19 -11.44 0.85 -8.56
C GLN A 19 -11.47 -0.46 -7.78
N HIS A 20 -12.10 -0.46 -6.61
CA HIS A 20 -12.42 -1.66 -5.83
C HIS A 20 -13.76 -1.48 -5.14
N ASP A 21 -14.64 -2.49 -5.21
CA ASP A 21 -15.97 -2.45 -4.59
C ASP A 21 -16.79 -1.18 -4.94
N ASN A 22 -16.76 -0.77 -6.21
CA ASN A 22 -17.39 0.45 -6.75
C ASN A 22 -16.91 1.77 -6.10
N ILE A 23 -15.72 1.75 -5.49
CA ILE A 23 -15.06 2.93 -4.93
C ILE A 23 -13.77 3.19 -5.70
N ASP A 24 -13.58 4.44 -6.11
CA ASP A 24 -12.33 4.89 -6.71
C ASP A 24 -11.32 5.20 -5.60
N TYR A 25 -10.12 4.63 -5.76
CA TYR A 25 -8.99 4.79 -4.85
C TYR A 25 -7.81 5.42 -5.58
N THR A 26 -7.07 6.22 -4.83
CA THR A 26 -5.78 6.76 -5.23
C THR A 26 -4.71 6.20 -4.30
N ALA A 27 -3.74 5.48 -4.86
CA ALA A 27 -2.58 5.00 -4.13
C ALA A 27 -1.32 5.74 -4.55
N GLY A 28 -0.57 6.25 -3.56
CA GLY A 28 0.77 6.77 -3.77
C GLY A 28 1.78 5.81 -3.16
N PHE A 29 2.93 5.59 -3.80
CA PHE A 29 3.99 4.76 -3.22
C PHE A 29 5.38 5.27 -3.55
N SER A 30 6.31 4.99 -2.65
CA SER A 30 7.73 5.29 -2.82
C SER A 30 8.58 4.05 -2.55
N ARG A 31 9.75 3.99 -3.18
CA ARG A 31 10.73 2.91 -3.01
C ARG A 31 11.96 3.41 -2.26
N PHE A 32 12.64 2.49 -1.58
CA PHE A 32 14.00 2.70 -1.10
C PHE A 32 14.95 2.81 -2.30
N ALA A 33 16.18 3.24 -2.05
CA ALA A 33 17.20 3.39 -3.10
C ALA A 33 17.55 2.06 -3.78
N ASP A 34 17.30 0.93 -3.13
CA ASP A 34 17.49 -0.43 -3.65
C ASP A 34 16.26 -0.96 -4.42
N GLY A 35 15.22 -0.14 -4.60
CA GLY A 35 14.00 -0.50 -5.31
C GLY A 35 12.94 -1.22 -4.47
N ARG A 36 13.24 -1.60 -3.22
CA ARG A 36 12.23 -2.19 -2.33
C ARG A 36 11.11 -1.19 -2.06
N LEU A 37 9.86 -1.67 -2.01
CA LEU A 37 8.72 -0.85 -1.62
C LEU A 37 8.90 -0.38 -0.17
N ALA A 38 8.77 0.92 0.05
CA ALA A 38 9.11 1.53 1.33
C ALA A 38 7.90 2.11 2.06
N GLU A 39 6.91 2.60 1.31
CA GLU A 39 5.68 3.15 1.85
C GLU A 39 4.60 3.18 0.79
N VAL A 40 3.37 3.17 1.28
CA VAL A 40 2.14 3.30 0.50
C VAL A 40 1.21 4.26 1.23
N PHE A 41 0.56 5.13 0.48
CA PHE A 41 -0.57 5.96 0.89
C PHE A 41 -1.78 5.48 0.12
N LEU A 42 -2.95 5.48 0.75
CA LEU A 42 -4.17 5.03 0.11
C LEU A 42 -5.36 5.79 0.67
N ASN A 43 -6.09 6.44 -0.23
CA ASN A 43 -7.32 7.15 0.08
C ASN A 43 -8.37 6.73 -0.95
N GLY A 44 -9.66 6.82 -0.61
CA GLY A 44 -10.71 6.52 -1.58
C GLY A 44 -12.12 6.71 -1.05
N GLY A 45 -13.05 6.87 -1.99
CA GLY A 45 -14.44 7.17 -1.68
C GLY A 45 -14.63 8.56 -1.06
N LYS A 46 -15.74 8.72 -0.32
CA LYS A 46 -16.01 9.98 0.38
C LYS A 46 -15.03 10.15 1.53
N LEU A 47 -14.47 11.34 1.66
CA LEU A 47 -13.62 11.72 2.80
C LEU A 47 -14.29 11.34 4.13
N ASP A 48 -13.52 10.72 5.02
CA ASP A 48 -13.94 10.25 6.34
C ASP A 48 -15.04 9.18 6.32
N SER A 49 -15.33 8.58 5.17
CA SER A 49 -16.11 7.34 5.12
C SER A 49 -15.31 6.18 5.72
N GLN A 50 -15.99 5.12 6.14
CA GLN A 50 -15.31 3.91 6.64
C GLN A 50 -14.31 3.34 5.62
N ALA A 51 -14.63 3.43 4.33
CA ALA A 51 -13.72 3.00 3.26
C ALA A 51 -12.45 3.85 3.20
N ASP A 52 -12.57 5.18 3.32
CA ASP A 52 -11.42 6.10 3.35
C ASP A 52 -10.56 5.88 4.59
N VAL A 53 -11.18 5.80 5.77
CA VAL A 53 -10.49 5.59 7.06
C VAL A 53 -9.72 4.28 7.05
N LEU A 54 -10.37 3.16 6.67
CA LEU A 54 -9.71 1.85 6.62
C LEU A 54 -8.60 1.79 5.57
N ALA A 55 -8.78 2.47 4.43
CA ALA A 55 -7.74 2.57 3.41
C ALA A 55 -6.49 3.29 3.94
N ARG A 56 -6.68 4.45 4.59
CA ARG A 56 -5.60 5.24 5.14
C ARG A 56 -4.88 4.51 6.28
N ASP A 57 -5.63 3.97 7.23
CA ASP A 57 -5.07 3.26 8.38
C ASP A 57 -4.31 2.01 7.96
N SER A 58 -4.84 1.23 7.01
CA SER A 58 -4.15 0.05 6.48
C SER A 58 -2.88 0.42 5.70
N ALA A 59 -2.88 1.49 4.92
CA ALA A 59 -1.69 1.98 4.22
C ALA A 59 -0.61 2.51 5.17
N ILE A 60 -1.01 3.18 6.26
CA ILE A 60 -0.11 3.57 7.35
C ILE A 60 0.53 2.33 7.98
N ALA A 61 -0.28 1.34 8.36
CA ALA A 61 0.21 0.09 8.95
C ALA A 61 1.17 -0.65 8.01
N ALA A 62 0.84 -0.73 6.72
CA ALA A 62 1.71 -1.31 5.69
C ALA A 62 3.05 -0.58 5.60
N SER A 63 3.04 0.75 5.56
CA SER A 63 4.27 1.56 5.52
C SER A 63 5.15 1.36 6.75
N LEU A 64 4.54 1.23 7.93
CA LEU A 64 5.27 0.91 9.16
C LEU A 64 5.92 -0.48 9.07
N ALA A 65 5.18 -1.48 8.59
CA ALA A 65 5.70 -2.84 8.43
C ALA A 65 6.88 -2.89 7.45
N LEU A 66 6.74 -2.26 6.27
CA LEU A 66 7.79 -2.17 5.25
C LEU A 66 9.06 -1.52 5.80
N GLN A 67 8.93 -0.40 6.51
CA GLN A 67 10.06 0.31 7.12
C GLN A 67 10.67 -0.44 8.30
N SER A 68 9.95 -1.39 8.89
CA SER A 68 10.45 -2.32 9.89
C SER A 68 11.06 -3.59 9.29
N GLY A 69 11.16 -3.68 7.96
CA GLY A 69 11.83 -4.78 7.25
C GLY A 69 10.92 -5.88 6.73
N CYS A 70 9.58 -5.74 6.83
CA CYS A 70 8.65 -6.66 6.18
C CYS A 70 8.80 -6.56 4.66
N ALA A 71 8.95 -7.69 3.96
CA ALA A 71 8.97 -7.69 2.51
C ALA A 71 7.57 -7.41 1.94
N ALA A 72 7.50 -6.68 0.83
CA ALA A 72 6.23 -6.34 0.19
C ALA A 72 5.46 -7.61 -0.24
N ASP A 73 6.16 -8.64 -0.71
CA ASP A 73 5.54 -9.91 -1.10
C ASP A 73 4.95 -10.67 0.10
N ASP A 74 5.62 -10.66 1.25
CA ASP A 74 5.10 -11.27 2.48
C ASP A 74 3.81 -10.56 2.93
N LEU A 75 3.82 -9.22 2.91
CA LEU A 75 2.65 -8.42 3.24
C LEU A 75 1.50 -8.74 2.27
N ARG A 76 1.78 -8.80 0.97
CA ARG A 76 0.80 -9.08 -0.08
C ARG A 76 0.22 -10.49 0.02
N ALA A 77 1.02 -11.46 0.44
CA ALA A 77 0.57 -12.83 0.71
C ALA A 77 -0.27 -12.95 1.99
N ALA A 78 0.00 -12.12 3.01
CA ALA A 78 -0.70 -12.14 4.28
C ALA A 78 -2.07 -11.44 4.26
N LEU A 79 -2.27 -10.47 3.37
CA LEU A 79 -3.55 -9.75 3.28
C LEU A 79 -4.70 -10.64 2.82
N THR A 80 -5.89 -10.38 3.37
CA THR A 80 -7.10 -11.14 3.10
C THR A 80 -7.41 -11.22 1.61
N ARG A 81 -7.72 -12.43 1.16
CA ARG A 81 -8.18 -12.74 -0.19
C ARG A 81 -9.64 -13.17 -0.17
N THR A 82 -10.34 -12.95 -1.28
CA THR A 82 -11.71 -13.44 -1.46
C THR A 82 -11.71 -14.95 -1.60
N ALA A 83 -12.88 -15.59 -1.53
CA ALA A 83 -13.00 -17.02 -1.78
C ALA A 83 -12.52 -17.44 -3.18
N ALA A 84 -12.53 -16.51 -4.15
CA ALA A 84 -12.01 -16.71 -5.50
C ALA A 84 -10.48 -16.46 -5.62
N GLY A 85 -9.80 -16.16 -4.50
CA GLY A 85 -8.36 -15.88 -4.46
C GLY A 85 -7.97 -14.44 -4.83
N GLY A 86 -8.93 -13.58 -5.15
CA GLY A 86 -8.68 -12.17 -5.50
C GLY A 86 -8.37 -11.30 -4.28
N PRO A 87 -7.81 -10.09 -4.46
CA PRO A 87 -7.66 -9.11 -3.38
C PRO A 87 -9.03 -8.75 -2.76
N ALA A 88 -9.16 -8.85 -1.44
CA ALA A 88 -10.43 -8.57 -0.76
C ALA A 88 -10.60 -7.09 -0.36
N GLY A 89 -9.49 -6.39 -0.12
CA GLY A 89 -9.50 -4.99 0.33
C GLY A 89 -8.66 -4.07 -0.55
N ALA A 90 -8.90 -2.76 -0.45
CA ALA A 90 -8.24 -1.76 -1.28
C ALA A 90 -6.70 -1.81 -1.16
N LEU A 91 -6.14 -2.05 0.02
CA LEU A 91 -4.69 -2.21 0.19
C LEU A 91 -4.15 -3.43 -0.58
N SER A 92 -4.86 -4.56 -0.56
CA SER A 92 -4.42 -5.75 -1.32
C SER A 92 -4.44 -5.52 -2.82
N VAL A 93 -5.43 -4.77 -3.34
CA VAL A 93 -5.46 -4.35 -4.74
C VAL A 93 -4.28 -3.43 -5.03
N ALA A 94 -4.02 -2.42 -4.18
CA ALA A 94 -2.92 -1.49 -4.37
C ALA A 94 -1.57 -2.22 -4.42
N LEU A 95 -1.30 -3.15 -3.50
CA LEU A 95 -0.04 -3.90 -3.49
C LEU A 95 0.11 -4.82 -4.71
N ASP A 96 -0.98 -5.43 -5.17
CA ASP A 96 -0.96 -6.23 -6.40
C ASP A 96 -0.61 -5.36 -7.62
N ARG A 97 -1.21 -4.17 -7.74
CA ARG A 97 -0.90 -3.21 -8.83
C ARG A 97 0.52 -2.65 -8.74
N ILE A 98 1.00 -2.33 -7.55
CA ILE A 98 2.36 -1.81 -7.34
C ILE A 98 3.41 -2.86 -7.73
N ALA A 99 3.12 -4.15 -7.52
CA ALA A 99 4.01 -5.25 -7.91
C ALA A 99 4.15 -5.37 -9.44
N GLU A 100 3.17 -4.90 -10.21
CA GLU A 100 3.22 -4.85 -11.68
C GLU A 100 4.10 -3.69 -12.20
N ILE A 101 4.45 -2.72 -11.34
CA ILE A 101 5.25 -1.55 -11.70
C ILE A 101 6.71 -1.79 -11.30
N PRO A 102 7.63 -1.96 -12.26
CA PRO A 102 9.05 -2.20 -11.96
C PRO A 102 9.66 -1.01 -11.20
N ALA A 103 10.73 -1.30 -10.44
CA ALA A 103 11.51 -0.30 -9.72
C ALA A 103 12.37 0.55 -10.66
#